data_AF-A0A6N2RCR4-F1
#
_entry.id   AF-A0A6N2RCR4-F1
#
_cell.length_a   1.000
_cell.length_b   1.000
_cell.length_c   1.000
_cell.angle_alpha   90.00
_cell.angle_beta   90.00
_cell.angle_gamma   90.00
#
_symmetry.space_group_name_H-M   'P 1'
#
loop_
_entity.id
_entity.type
_entity.pdbx_description
1 polymer ?
#
loop_
_entity_poly.entity_id
_entity_poly.type
_entity_poly.pdbx_seq_one_letter_code
_entity_poly.pdbx_strand_id
1 'polypeptide(L)' 'MMRRSSWDARLDKRVNIEKLEEQGLIADSMEVRKSLVERVMRGEITPEQSREELKRIQRNAKRNGLKTRNQAWREG' A
#
# COMPACT_ATOMS: atom_id res chain seq x y z
N MET A 1 -14.12 -22.33 -22.41
CA MET A 1 -13.91 -21.30 -21.37
C MET A 1 -12.42 -20.94 -21.38
N MET A 2 -12.09 -19.73 -21.84
CA MET A 2 -10.69 -19.28 -21.97
C MET A 2 -10.10 -19.11 -20.57
N ARG A 3 -9.05 -19.87 -20.24
CA ARG A 3 -8.35 -19.68 -18.95
C ARG A 3 -7.65 -18.33 -19.01
N ARG A 4 -7.90 -17.47 -18.01
CA ARG A 4 -7.15 -16.21 -17.85
C ARG A 4 -5.67 -16.52 -17.77
N SER A 5 -4.86 -15.74 -18.47
CA SER A 5 -3.41 -15.87 -18.40
C SER A 5 -2.90 -15.39 -17.04
N SER A 6 -1.69 -15.80 -16.68
CA SER A 6 -1.00 -15.26 -15.50
C SER A 6 -0.73 -13.76 -15.62
N TRP A 7 -0.70 -13.22 -16.84
CA TRP A 7 -0.57 -11.80 -17.11
C TRP A 7 -1.87 -11.05 -16.78
N ASP A 8 -3.03 -11.58 -17.20
CA ASP A 8 -4.34 -10.98 -16.89
C ASP A 8 -4.56 -10.89 -15.38
N ALA A 9 -4.23 -11.96 -14.64
CA ALA A 9 -4.34 -11.96 -13.17
C ALA A 9 -3.41 -10.92 -12.50
N ARG A 10 -2.26 -10.60 -13.09
CA ARG A 10 -1.39 -9.53 -12.58
C ARG A 10 -1.95 -8.15 -12.89
N LEU A 11 -2.60 -7.99 -14.04
CA LEU A 11 -3.25 -6.73 -14.40
C LEU A 11 -4.44 -6.45 -13.47
N ASP A 12 -5.30 -7.45 -13.24
CA ASP A 12 -6.43 -7.38 -12.30
C ASP A 12 -5.97 -6.90 -10.91
N LYS A 13 -4.87 -7.46 -10.40
CA LYS A 13 -4.25 -7.06 -9.12
C LYS A 13 -3.79 -5.61 -9.09
N ARG A 14 -3.19 -5.13 -10.18
CA ARG A 14 -2.75 -3.72 -10.28
C ARG A 14 -3.94 -2.78 -10.26
N VAL A 15 -4.95 -3.07 -11.07
CA VAL A 15 -6.20 -2.30 -11.13
C VAL A 15 -6.89 -2.28 -9.77
N ASN A 16 -6.93 -3.41 -9.06
CA ASN A 16 -7.51 -3.47 -7.71
C ASN A 16 -6.78 -2.56 -6.72
N ILE A 17 -5.45 -2.55 -6.74
CA ILE A 17 -4.67 -1.64 -5.89
C ILE A 17 -4.99 -0.19 -6.24
N GLU A 18 -4.91 0.20 -7.51
CA GLU A 18 -5.14 1.58 -7.96
C GLU A 18 -6.51 2.08 -7.51
N LYS A 19 -7.56 1.27 -7.73
CA LYS A 19 -8.92 1.56 -7.26
C LYS A 19 -9.01 1.73 -5.74
N LEU A 20 -8.36 0.86 -4.96
CA LEU A 20 -8.40 0.95 -3.50
C LEU A 20 -7.59 2.14 -2.96
N GLU A 21 -6.54 2.56 -3.65
CA GLU A 21 -5.80 3.79 -3.32
C GLU A 21 -6.65 5.04 -3.60
N GLU A 22 -7.31 5.11 -4.75
CA GLU A 22 -8.21 6.21 -5.10
C GLU A 22 -9.37 6.34 -4.09
N GLN A 23 -9.84 5.22 -3.53
CA GLN A 23 -10.89 5.19 -2.51
C GLN A 23 -10.38 5.49 -1.09
N GLY A 24 -9.07 5.68 -0.90
CA GLY A 24 -8.49 5.90 0.42
C GLY A 24 -8.55 4.67 1.34
N LEU A 25 -8.69 3.46 0.78
CA LEU A 25 -8.85 2.21 1.55
C LEU A 25 -7.52 1.50 1.86
N ILE A 26 -6.39 2.03 1.39
CA ILE A 26 -5.06 1.50 1.65
C ILE A 26 -4.34 2.36 2.70
N ALA A 27 -4.04 1.77 3.87
CA ALA A 27 -3.37 2.45 4.97
C ALA A 27 -1.91 2.81 4.65
N ASP A 28 -1.17 1.93 3.99
CA ASP A 28 0.22 2.15 3.56
C ASP A 28 0.31 2.47 2.06
N SER A 29 -0.54 3.40 1.62
CA SER A 29 -0.63 3.86 0.23
C SER A 29 0.70 4.42 -0.28
N MET A 30 0.81 4.57 -1.59
CA MET A 30 1.97 5.21 -2.21
C MET A 30 2.14 6.65 -1.75
N GLU A 31 1.06 7.38 -1.48
CA GLU A 31 1.12 8.74 -0.93
C GLU A 31 1.77 8.75 0.46
N VAL A 32 1.33 7.86 1.35
CA VAL A 32 1.92 7.70 2.69
C VAL A 32 3.40 7.34 2.60
N ARG A 33 3.78 6.43 1.70
CA ARG A 33 5.18 6.03 1.49
C ARG A 33 6.03 7.19 0.95
N LYS A 34 5.50 7.97 0.00
CA LYS A 34 6.17 9.16 -0.53
C LYS A 34 6.40 10.19 0.58
N SER A 35 5.37 10.49 1.37
CA SER A 35 5.47 11.41 2.51
C SER A 35 6.57 11.00 3.49
N LEU A 36 6.65 9.70 3.85
CA LEU A 36 7.71 9.21 4.72
C LEU A 36 9.12 9.38 4.10
N VAL A 37 9.27 9.07 2.82
CA VAL A 37 10.55 9.27 2.10
C VAL A 37 10.92 10.75 2.03
N GLU A 38 9.97 11.65 1.77
CA GLU A 38 10.22 13.09 1.74
C GLU A 38 10.73 13.60 3.10
N ARG A 39 10.13 13.13 4.21
CA ARG A 39 10.58 13.46 5.56
C ARG A 39 11.99 12.95 5.85
N VAL A 40 12.35 11.77 5.33
CA VAL A 40 13.73 11.26 5.38
C VAL A 40 14.69 12.15 4.60
N MET A 41 14.32 12.54 3.37
CA MET A 41 15.18 13.37 2.51
C MET A 41 15.38 14.78 3.08
N ARG A 42 14.41 15.29 3.83
CA ARG A 42 14.52 16.57 4.57
C ARG A 42 15.32 16.45 5.88
N GLY A 43 15.69 15.23 6.28
CA GLY A 43 16.37 14.98 7.55
C GLY A 43 15.47 15.10 8.79
N GLU A 44 14.15 15.14 8.61
CA GLU A 44 13.18 15.23 9.73
C GLU A 44 13.09 13.92 10.52
N ILE A 45 13.29 12.79 9.83
CA ILE A 45 13.31 11.45 10.42
C ILE A 45 14.44 10.62 9.78
N THR A 46 14.92 9.62 10.50
CA THR A 46 15.87 8.65 9.95
C THR A 46 15.16 7.61 9.05
N PRO A 47 15.89 6.92 8.16
CA PRO A 47 15.34 5.78 7.42
C PRO A 47 14.72 4.70 8.33
N GLU A 48 15.31 4.48 9.51
CA GLU A 48 14.82 3.54 10.52
C GLU A 48 13.48 3.99 11.09
N GLN A 49 13.36 5.27 11.50
CA GLN A 49 12.11 5.85 12.00
C GLN A 49 11.00 5.80 10.93
N SER A 50 11.33 6.06 9.66
CA SER A 50 10.40 5.90 8.54
C SER A 50 9.88 4.47 8.42
N ARG A 51 10.75 3.46 8.55
CA ARG A 51 10.34 2.04 8.51
C ARG A 51 9.46 1.66 9.70
N GLU A 52 9.77 2.15 10.89
CA GLU A 52 8.97 1.92 12.10
C GLU A 52 7.59 2.54 11.99
N GLU A 53 7.51 3.77 11.46
CA GLU A 53 6.26 4.48 11.23
C GLU A 53 5.39 3.74 10.20
N LEU A 54 5.98 3.29 9.09
CA LEU A 54 5.28 2.47 8.11
C LEU A 54 4.75 1.15 8.72
N LYS A 55 5.55 0.48 9.56
CA LYS A 55 5.09 -0.72 10.31
C LYS A 55 3.95 -0.40 11.27
N ARG A 56 3.98 0.76 11.93
CA ARG A 56 2.90 1.21 12.83
C ARG A 56 1.60 1.44 12.06
N ILE A 57 1.67 2.08 10.89
CA ILE A 57 0.53 2.29 9.99
C ILE A 57 -0.05 0.95 9.55
N GLN A 58 0.79 0.03 9.07
CA GLN A 58 0.37 -1.30 8.63
C GLN A 58 -0.30 -2.11 9.75
N ARG A 59 0.25 -2.09 10.96
CA ARG A 59 -0.34 -2.79 12.13
C ARG A 59 -1.73 -2.26 12.50
N ASN A 60 -1.98 -0.97 12.31
CA ASN A 60 -3.26 -0.34 12.65
C ASN A 60 -4.28 -0.38 11.50
N ALA A 61 -3.90 -0.81 10.29
CA ALA A 61 -4.77 -0.82 9.11
C ALA A 61 -6.12 -1.48 9.38
N LYS A 62 -6.11 -2.74 9.86
CA LYS A 62 -7.34 -3.49 10.16
C LYS A 62 -8.21 -2.81 11.23
N ARG A 63 -7.58 -2.24 12.27
CA ARG A 63 -8.29 -1.53 13.34
C ARG A 63 -9.02 -0.30 12.81
N ASN A 64 -8.45 0.35 11.81
CA ASN A 64 -9.00 1.56 11.19
C ASN A 64 -9.95 1.26 10.02
N GLY A 65 -10.32 0.00 9.79
CA GLY A 65 -11.17 -0.39 8.65
C GLY A 65 -10.46 -0.32 7.29
N LEU A 66 -9.13 -0.19 7.28
CA LEU A 66 -8.29 -0.08 6.08
C LEU A 66 -7.56 -1.40 5.81
N LYS A 67 -7.00 -1.50 4.60
CA LYS A 67 -6.17 -2.63 4.16
C LYS A 67 -4.73 -2.19 3.97
N THR A 68 -3.80 -3.13 4.03
CA THR A 68 -2.44 -2.89 3.53
C THR A 68 -2.37 -3.10 2.03
N ARG A 69 -1.41 -2.48 1.35
CA ARG A 69 -1.17 -2.64 -0.10
C ARG A 69 -0.90 -4.08 -0.47
N ASN A 70 -0.25 -4.84 0.42
CA ASN A 70 -0.02 -6.28 0.23
C ASN A 70 -1.32 -7.09 0.35
N GLN A 71 -2.24 -6.72 1.24
CA GLN A 71 -3.57 -7.34 1.30
C GLN A 71 -4.37 -7.03 0.03
N ALA A 72 -4.41 -5.77 -0.40
CA ALA A 72 -5.04 -5.35 -1.65
C ALA A 72 -4.50 -6.14 -2.87
N TRP A 73 -3.18 -6.39 -2.93
CA TRP A 73 -2.58 -7.22 -3.99
C TRP A 73 -3.05 -8.68 -3.98
N ARG A 74 -3.30 -9.24 -2.80
CA ARG A 74 -3.72 -10.65 -2.66
C ARG A 74 -5.20 -10.84 -2.95
N GLU A 75 -5.99 -9.79 -2.78
CA GLU A 75 -7.44 -9.78 -3.01
C GLU A 75 -7.85 -9.49 -4.45
N GLY A 76 -6.96 -8.86 -5.24
CA GLY A 76 -7.13 -8.74 -6.69
C GLY A 76 -6.70 -10.01 -7.42
#